data_AF-A0A0R3WUX5-F1
#
_entry.id   AF-A0A0R3WUX5-F1
#
_cell.length_a   1.000
_cell.length_b   1.000
_cell.length_c   1.000
_cell.angle_alpha   90.00
_cell.angle_beta   90.00
_cell.angle_gamma   90.00
#
_symmetry.space_group_name_H-M   'P 1'
#
loop_
_entity.id
_entity.type
_entity.pdbx_description
1 polymer ?
#
loop_
_entity_poly.entity_id
_entity_poly.type
_entity_poly.pdbx_seq_one_letter_code
_entity_poly.pdbx_strand_id
1 'polypeptide(L)'
;MSKVFGVDVEELASVFENKGTEEIQITPVRPKDSEEVDEEFEKKKRKEEHLESSKDSKLSSVLESTLSKAPRIKIYKIAALSTCTHEVAYPPGIPFKKLEVFSEPKILTFPFTLDPFQSQAMLCIDNNQSVMVSAHTSAGKTVIAEYAIAKALRDKQRVIYTTPIKALSNQKYREFSEEFPEVGLLTGDATININAGVLIMTTEILQSMLYRGSSIMREVGWVVFDEIHYMRDPERGVVWEESLVLLPDCVRFVFLSATTPNARQFAEWIAFLHAQPCHVVTTDTRPVPLRHYMYPIGGDGLYLVLNEVAGIQVDFRLPIRLARQ
;
A
#
# COMPACT_ATOMS: atom_id res chain seq x y z
N MET A 1 -23.25 -14.07 10.93
CA MET A 1 -22.59 -15.34 11.33
C MET A 1 -21.51 -15.09 12.39
N SER A 2 -21.79 -14.30 13.43
CA SER A 2 -20.78 -13.78 14.38
C SER A 2 -20.66 -14.59 15.69
N LYS A 3 -21.04 -15.88 15.71
CA LYS A 3 -21.07 -16.69 16.95
C LYS A 3 -20.50 -18.10 16.81
N VAL A 4 -19.55 -18.34 15.89
CA VAL A 4 -18.98 -19.69 15.71
C VAL A 4 -17.50 -19.81 16.13
N PHE A 5 -16.75 -18.71 16.29
CA PHE A 5 -15.31 -18.81 16.58
C PHE A 5 -14.79 -18.11 17.84
N GLY A 6 -15.63 -17.45 18.65
CA GLY A 6 -15.21 -16.97 19.98
C GLY A 6 -14.01 -16.01 20.00
N VAL A 7 -13.70 -15.36 18.88
CA VAL A 7 -12.69 -14.30 18.78
C VAL A 7 -13.46 -13.00 18.59
N ASP A 8 -13.24 -12.05 19.49
CA ASP A 8 -13.82 -10.73 19.42
C ASP A 8 -13.08 -9.90 18.37
N VAL A 9 -13.81 -9.36 17.39
CA VAL A 9 -13.24 -8.61 16.26
C VAL A 9 -12.64 -7.28 16.74
N GLU A 10 -13.13 -6.75 17.87
CA GLU A 10 -12.57 -5.57 18.52
C GLU A 10 -11.21 -5.85 19.19
N GLU A 11 -10.96 -7.08 19.62
CA GLU A 11 -9.68 -7.48 20.24
C GLU A 11 -8.56 -7.64 19.18
N LEU A 12 -8.91 -8.08 17.96
CA LEU A 12 -7.99 -8.09 16.81
C LEU A 12 -7.65 -6.68 16.29
N ALA A 13 -8.59 -5.74 16.39
CA ALA A 13 -8.34 -4.35 15.98
C ALA A 13 -7.31 -3.65 16.88
N SER A 14 -7.22 -4.04 18.15
CA SER A 14 -6.23 -3.50 19.11
C SER A 14 -4.77 -3.77 18.73
N VAL A 15 -4.51 -4.81 17.91
CA VAL A 15 -3.18 -5.12 17.36
C VAL A 15 -2.69 -4.03 16.40
N PHE A 16 -3.62 -3.33 15.75
CA PHE A 16 -3.36 -2.25 14.79
C PHE A 16 -3.59 -0.85 15.36
N GLU A 17 -3.90 -0.74 16.67
CA GLU A 17 -3.97 0.55 17.34
C GLU A 17 -2.54 1.10 17.57
N ASN A 18 -2.31 2.35 17.18
CA ASN A 18 -1.04 3.11 17.23
C ASN A 18 -0.34 3.19 18.61
N LYS A 19 -0.82 2.50 19.64
CA LYS A 19 -0.24 2.49 20.99
C LYS A 19 0.97 1.54 21.04
N GLY A 20 2.11 2.08 20.60
CA GLY A 20 3.45 1.51 20.83
C GLY A 20 4.21 1.15 19.57
N THR A 21 3.89 1.80 18.44
CA THR A 21 4.80 1.91 17.30
C THR A 21 5.91 2.90 17.66
N GLU A 22 7.15 2.43 17.82
CA GLU A 22 8.29 3.34 17.97
C GLU A 22 8.57 4.02 16.62
N GLU A 23 8.19 5.30 16.50
CA GLU A 23 8.62 6.13 15.37
C GLU A 23 10.09 6.51 15.55
N ILE A 24 10.99 5.81 14.85
CA ILE A 24 12.42 6.15 14.89
C ILE A 24 12.71 7.11 13.73
N GLN A 25 12.86 8.40 14.05
CA GLN A 25 13.46 9.37 13.14
C GLN A 25 14.97 9.15 13.08
N ILE A 26 15.50 8.71 11.94
CA ILE A 26 16.93 8.59 11.74
C ILE A 26 17.48 9.97 11.31
N THR A 27 17.93 10.76 12.28
CA THR A 27 18.71 11.99 12.04
C THR A 27 20.22 11.69 12.06
N PRO A 28 21.06 12.48 11.36
CA PRO A 28 22.51 12.29 11.38
C PRO A 28 23.11 12.72 12.74
N VAL A 29 23.78 11.81 13.45
CA VAL A 29 24.33 12.03 14.79
C VAL A 29 25.68 12.76 14.75
N ARG A 30 25.83 13.78 15.61
CA ARG A 30 27.10 14.26 16.20
C ARG A 30 27.00 14.18 17.75
N PRO A 31 28.12 14.02 18.48
CA PRO A 31 28.10 13.42 19.82
C PRO A 31 27.89 14.38 21.02
N LYS A 32 27.16 13.82 22.01
CA LYS A 32 27.10 13.99 23.50
C LYS A 32 26.91 15.37 24.16
N ASP A 33 25.95 15.48 25.09
CA ASP A 33 26.17 15.36 26.55
C ASP A 33 24.83 15.24 27.34
N SER A 34 24.96 14.77 28.58
CA SER A 34 23.99 14.26 29.58
C SER A 34 23.16 15.32 30.33
N GLU A 35 22.01 14.92 30.91
CA GLU A 35 21.70 14.97 32.37
C GLU A 35 20.23 14.62 32.70
N GLU A 36 20.01 14.17 33.94
CA GLU A 36 18.86 13.48 34.54
C GLU A 36 17.77 14.41 35.12
N VAL A 37 16.72 13.78 35.70
CA VAL A 37 15.99 14.14 36.96
C VAL A 37 14.45 14.35 36.84
N ASP A 38 13.74 13.30 37.28
CA ASP A 38 12.72 13.15 38.35
C ASP A 38 11.29 13.76 38.40
N GLU A 39 10.44 12.87 38.95
CA GLU A 39 9.31 13.02 39.90
C GLU A 39 7.94 13.51 39.40
N GLU A 40 6.87 12.69 39.40
CA GLU A 40 6.08 12.12 40.52
C GLU A 40 4.85 13.00 40.85
N PHE A 41 3.61 12.45 40.75
CA PHE A 41 2.60 12.54 41.83
C PHE A 41 1.29 11.75 41.59
N GLU A 42 0.72 11.33 42.72
CA GLU A 42 -0.20 10.21 42.98
C GLU A 42 -1.71 10.34 42.67
N LYS A 43 -2.34 9.15 42.46
CA LYS A 43 -3.57 8.51 43.05
C LYS A 43 -4.71 9.42 43.60
N LYS A 44 -6.02 9.10 43.56
CA LYS A 44 -6.72 7.88 44.09
C LYS A 44 -8.26 8.06 44.06
N LYS A 45 -9.00 6.92 44.17
CA LYS A 45 -10.45 6.67 44.51
C LYS A 45 -11.37 6.40 43.32
N ARG A 46 -12.26 5.38 43.31
CA ARG A 46 -12.79 4.50 44.37
C ARG A 46 -13.33 3.19 43.75
N LYS A 47 -13.25 2.10 44.54
CA LYS A 47 -13.81 0.77 44.30
C LYS A 47 -15.34 0.77 44.47
N GLU A 48 -16.05 -0.03 43.67
CA GLU A 48 -16.94 -1.14 44.11
C GLU A 48 -17.72 -1.70 42.91
N GLU A 49 -17.44 -2.96 42.55
CA GLU A 49 -18.40 -4.01 42.19
C GLU A 49 -17.60 -5.25 41.72
N HIS A 50 -17.33 -6.14 42.68
CA HIS A 50 -16.80 -7.48 42.43
C HIS A 50 -17.99 -8.44 42.57
N LEU A 51 -18.28 -9.28 41.56
CA LEU A 51 -18.29 -10.75 41.74
C LEU A 51 -18.59 -11.61 40.47
N GLU A 52 -18.15 -11.27 39.26
CA GLU A 52 -18.13 -12.24 38.13
C GLU A 52 -16.81 -12.28 37.31
N SER A 53 -15.80 -11.46 37.66
CA SER A 53 -14.63 -11.15 36.81
C SER A 53 -13.38 -12.05 36.94
N SER A 54 -13.42 -13.17 37.68
CA SER A 54 -12.17 -13.81 38.12
C SER A 54 -11.46 -14.69 37.09
N LYS A 55 -12.16 -15.10 36.01
CA LYS A 55 -11.55 -15.87 34.90
C LYS A 55 -11.12 -14.98 33.73
N ASP A 56 -11.90 -13.95 33.38
CA ASP A 56 -11.56 -13.03 32.29
C ASP A 56 -10.40 -12.10 32.63
N SER A 57 -10.25 -11.69 33.89
CA SER A 57 -9.13 -10.83 34.33
C SER A 57 -7.76 -11.52 34.26
N LYS A 58 -7.72 -12.85 34.41
CA LYS A 58 -6.47 -13.62 34.29
C LYS A 58 -6.09 -13.87 32.84
N LEU A 59 -7.07 -14.12 31.98
CA LEU A 59 -6.83 -14.31 30.55
C LEU A 59 -6.40 -12.98 29.89
N SER A 60 -7.09 -11.88 30.19
CA SER A 60 -6.74 -10.53 29.72
C SER A 60 -5.37 -10.07 30.21
N SER A 61 -5.04 -10.23 31.50
CA SER A 61 -3.69 -9.86 31.99
C SER A 61 -2.57 -10.72 31.40
N VAL A 62 -2.83 -12.00 31.13
CA VAL A 62 -1.88 -12.88 30.44
C VAL A 62 -1.76 -12.46 28.96
N LEU A 63 -2.86 -12.18 28.26
CA LEU A 63 -2.88 -11.64 26.90
C LEU A 63 -2.12 -10.31 26.83
N GLU A 64 -2.41 -9.33 27.70
CA GLU A 64 -1.70 -8.06 27.76
C GLU A 64 -0.20 -8.25 28.03
N SER A 65 0.16 -9.15 28.96
CA SER A 65 1.57 -9.45 29.25
C SER A 65 2.29 -10.17 28.10
N THR A 66 1.55 -10.89 27.26
CA THR A 66 2.07 -11.61 26.09
C THR A 66 2.14 -10.67 24.88
N LEU A 67 1.13 -9.82 24.68
CA LEU A 67 1.05 -8.80 23.63
C LEU A 67 2.04 -7.63 23.85
N SER A 68 2.36 -7.31 25.11
CA SER A 68 3.42 -6.35 25.45
C SER A 68 4.83 -6.89 25.17
N LYS A 69 5.00 -8.21 25.21
CA LYS A 69 6.26 -8.91 24.84
C LYS A 69 6.26 -9.38 23.39
N ALA A 70 5.14 -9.25 22.69
CA ALA A 70 5.02 -9.69 21.32
C ALA A 70 5.94 -8.85 20.43
N PRO A 71 6.74 -9.49 19.57
CA PRO A 71 7.61 -8.79 18.65
C PRO A 71 6.76 -7.92 17.70
N ARG A 72 6.91 -6.58 17.79
CA ARG A 72 6.11 -5.61 17.04
C ARG A 72 6.77 -5.20 15.73
N ILE A 73 5.94 -4.87 14.74
CA ILE A 73 6.39 -4.21 13.52
C ILE A 73 7.00 -2.85 13.89
N LYS A 74 8.15 -2.53 13.30
CA LYS A 74 8.82 -1.24 13.48
C LYS A 74 8.61 -0.38 12.24
N ILE A 75 8.30 0.90 12.44
CA ILE A 75 8.15 1.86 11.34
C ILE A 75 9.36 2.78 11.29
N TYR A 76 9.99 2.87 10.13
CA TYR A 76 11.09 3.79 9.87
C TYR A 76 10.67 4.83 8.82
N LYS A 77 10.92 6.11 9.12
CA LYS A 77 10.74 7.20 8.16
C LYS A 77 12.01 7.37 7.33
N ILE A 78 11.87 7.30 6.01
CA ILE A 78 12.98 7.44 5.07
C ILE A 78 12.95 8.86 4.50
N ALA A 79 14.12 9.47 4.38
CA ALA A 79 14.23 10.81 3.80
C ALA A 79 13.76 10.80 2.34
N ALA A 80 12.77 11.63 2.04
CA ALA A 80 12.21 11.85 0.71
C ALA A 80 12.13 13.36 0.42
N LEU A 81 11.95 13.71 -0.86
CA LEU A 81 11.70 15.10 -1.26
C LEU A 81 10.33 15.57 -0.75
N SER A 82 10.14 16.88 -0.59
CA SER A 82 8.95 17.47 0.04
C SER A 82 7.61 17.14 -0.63
N THR A 83 7.62 16.63 -1.86
CA THR A 83 6.42 16.27 -2.62
C THR A 83 5.91 14.85 -2.35
N CYS A 84 6.64 14.04 -1.57
CA CYS A 84 6.21 12.70 -1.17
C CYS A 84 6.68 12.32 0.23
N THR A 85 6.03 11.32 0.82
CA THR A 85 6.48 10.69 2.06
C THR A 85 6.94 9.27 1.78
N HIS A 86 7.92 8.79 2.55
CA HIS A 86 8.45 7.45 2.44
C HIS A 86 8.63 6.86 3.84
N GLU A 87 7.91 5.78 4.11
CA GLU A 87 7.99 5.01 5.34
C GLU A 87 8.21 3.53 5.02
N VAL A 88 8.72 2.75 5.97
CA VAL A 88 8.83 1.30 5.82
C VAL A 88 8.44 0.59 7.10
N ALA A 89 7.58 -0.41 6.93
CA ALA A 89 7.24 -1.38 7.96
C ALA A 89 8.24 -2.53 7.94
N TYR A 90 8.93 -2.75 9.06
CA TYR A 90 9.92 -3.79 9.22
C TYR A 90 9.43 -4.88 10.17
N PRO A 91 9.49 -6.15 9.77
CA PRO A 91 9.15 -7.27 10.63
C PRO A 91 10.11 -7.34 11.82
N PRO A 92 9.62 -7.84 12.96
CA PRO A 92 10.47 -7.98 14.14
C PRO A 92 11.59 -9.00 13.93
N GLY A 93 12.72 -8.79 14.60
CA GLY A 93 13.88 -9.67 14.51
C GLY A 93 14.73 -9.52 13.24
N ILE A 94 14.25 -8.78 12.24
CA ILE A 94 15.03 -8.46 11.05
C ILE A 94 15.73 -7.11 11.24
N PRO A 95 17.07 -7.03 11.09
CA PRO A 95 17.78 -5.77 11.21
C PRO A 95 17.38 -4.83 10.07
N PHE A 96 17.15 -3.56 10.41
CA PHE A 96 16.90 -2.52 9.43
C PHE A 96 18.06 -2.42 8.44
N LYS A 97 17.77 -2.55 7.14
CA LYS A 97 18.72 -2.36 6.06
C LYS A 97 18.32 -1.11 5.29
N LYS A 98 19.21 -0.11 5.26
CA LYS A 98 18.99 1.10 4.47
C LYS A 98 19.02 0.75 2.97
N LEU A 99 18.13 1.36 2.20
CA LEU A 99 18.11 1.26 0.74
C LEU A 99 19.44 1.73 0.14
N GLU A 100 20.03 0.90 -0.71
CA GLU A 100 21.26 1.18 -1.44
C GLU A 100 20.91 1.67 -2.86
N VAL A 101 21.65 2.67 -3.34
CA VAL A 101 21.53 3.16 -4.72
C VAL A 101 22.57 2.44 -5.57
N PHE A 102 22.11 1.66 -6.53
CA PHE A 102 22.99 0.92 -7.43
C PHE A 102 23.45 1.81 -8.59
N SER A 103 24.70 1.67 -8.99
CA SER A 103 25.30 2.35 -10.15
C SER A 103 25.13 1.57 -11.46
N GLU A 104 24.37 0.47 -11.44
CA GLU A 104 24.08 -0.36 -12.60
C GLU A 104 23.36 0.43 -13.71
N PRO A 105 23.49 0.02 -14.98
CA PRO A 105 22.73 0.64 -16.06
C PRO A 105 21.24 0.54 -15.77
N LYS A 106 20.52 1.65 -15.98
CA LYS A 106 19.07 1.70 -15.78
C LYS A 106 18.39 0.60 -16.59
N ILE A 107 17.63 -0.25 -15.91
CA ILE A 107 16.91 -1.39 -16.49
C ILE A 107 15.92 -0.91 -17.56
N LEU A 108 15.30 0.24 -17.31
CA LEU A 108 14.36 0.90 -18.21
C LEU A 108 14.68 2.40 -18.29
N THR A 109 14.54 2.99 -19.46
CA THR A 109 14.69 4.43 -19.67
C THR A 109 13.37 5.04 -20.10
N PHE A 110 12.94 6.10 -19.41
CA PHE A 110 11.72 6.82 -19.72
C PHE A 110 12.03 8.10 -20.52
N PRO A 111 11.17 8.51 -21.47
CA PRO A 111 11.34 9.74 -22.25
C PRO A 111 11.02 11.02 -21.45
N PHE A 112 10.77 10.90 -20.15
CA PHE A 112 10.43 11.98 -19.23
C PHE A 112 11.22 11.84 -17.93
N THR A 113 11.28 12.93 -17.16
CA THR A 113 11.87 12.91 -15.81
C THR A 113 10.91 12.25 -14.85
N LEU A 114 11.41 11.29 -14.06
CA LEU A 114 10.63 10.62 -13.03
C LEU A 114 10.32 11.56 -11.88
N ASP A 115 9.09 11.49 -11.37
CA ASP A 115 8.72 12.17 -10.15
C ASP A 115 9.44 11.55 -8.94
N PRO A 116 9.62 12.30 -7.84
CA PRO A 116 10.29 11.81 -6.64
C PRO A 116 9.69 10.52 -6.08
N PHE A 117 8.35 10.40 -6.05
CA PHE A 117 7.67 9.22 -5.53
C PHE A 117 7.92 7.98 -6.41
N GLN A 118 7.99 8.15 -7.73
CA GLN A 118 8.32 7.07 -8.67
C GLN A 118 9.74 6.58 -8.43
N SER A 119 10.70 7.51 -8.30
CA SER A 119 12.11 7.18 -8.04
C SER A 119 12.30 6.46 -6.70
N GLN A 120 11.59 6.88 -5.65
CA GLN A 120 11.62 6.22 -4.33
C GLN A 120 11.06 4.79 -4.39
N ALA A 121 9.94 4.58 -5.09
CA ALA A 121 9.37 3.25 -5.23
C ALA A 121 10.25 2.31 -6.07
N MET A 122 10.88 2.83 -7.14
CA MET A 122 11.85 2.06 -7.94
C MET A 122 13.08 1.67 -7.11
N LEU A 123 13.54 2.54 -6.21
CA LEU A 123 14.64 2.22 -5.30
C LEU A 123 14.31 1.05 -4.37
N CYS A 124 13.07 0.97 -3.86
CA CYS A 124 12.58 -0.19 -3.10
C CYS A 124 12.62 -1.46 -3.94
N ILE A 125 12.14 -1.35 -5.19
CA ILE A 125 12.13 -2.46 -6.14
C ILE A 125 13.55 -2.95 -6.40
N ASP A 126 14.51 -2.07 -6.66
CA ASP A 126 15.93 -2.42 -6.85
C ASP A 126 16.50 -3.19 -5.67
N ASN A 127 16.16 -2.79 -4.45
CA ASN A 127 16.60 -3.43 -3.22
C ASN A 127 15.84 -4.73 -2.90
N ASN A 128 14.99 -5.24 -3.79
CA ASN A 128 14.17 -6.43 -3.60
C ASN A 128 13.26 -6.33 -2.36
N GLN A 129 12.69 -5.14 -2.13
CA GLN A 129 11.75 -4.90 -1.04
C GLN A 129 10.38 -4.51 -1.60
N SER A 130 9.33 -5.02 -0.97
CA SER A 130 7.94 -4.76 -1.39
C SER A 130 7.58 -3.29 -1.15
N VAL A 131 6.73 -2.72 -2.00
CA VAL A 131 6.34 -1.31 -1.90
C VAL A 131 4.86 -1.10 -2.19
N MET A 132 4.20 -0.33 -1.34
CA MET A 132 2.89 0.25 -1.54
C MET A 132 3.03 1.70 -1.98
N VAL A 133 2.39 2.02 -3.11
CA VAL A 133 2.35 3.37 -3.68
C VAL A 133 0.94 3.91 -3.55
N SER A 134 0.79 4.98 -2.77
CA SER A 134 -0.47 5.69 -2.57
C SER A 134 -0.40 7.04 -3.28
N ALA A 135 -1.02 7.13 -4.46
CA ALA A 135 -1.00 8.33 -5.29
C ALA A 135 -2.26 8.42 -6.16
N HIS A 136 -2.60 9.62 -6.66
CA HIS A 136 -3.72 9.77 -7.58
C HIS A 136 -3.57 8.91 -8.86
N THR A 137 -4.67 8.48 -9.48
CA THR A 137 -4.65 7.63 -10.70
C THR A 137 -3.85 8.28 -11.83
N SER A 138 -3.99 9.59 -12.01
CA SER A 138 -3.26 10.35 -13.02
C SER A 138 -1.81 10.70 -12.66
N ALA A 139 -1.29 10.24 -11.51
CA ALA A 139 0.07 10.54 -11.08
C ALA A 139 1.16 9.71 -11.79
N GLY A 140 0.78 8.71 -12.60
CA GLY A 140 1.74 7.86 -13.31
C GLY A 140 2.28 6.71 -12.46
N LYS A 141 1.40 6.04 -11.70
CA LYS A 141 1.77 4.83 -10.92
C LYS A 141 2.23 3.67 -11.81
N THR A 142 1.71 3.57 -13.04
CA THR A 142 2.00 2.46 -13.97
C THR A 142 3.49 2.33 -14.29
N VAL A 143 4.21 3.45 -14.36
CA VAL A 143 5.67 3.52 -14.55
C VAL A 143 6.44 2.66 -13.52
N ILE A 144 5.94 2.58 -12.28
CA ILE A 144 6.56 1.79 -11.20
C ILE A 144 6.35 0.28 -11.45
N ALA A 145 5.19 -0.11 -11.99
CA ALA A 145 4.92 -1.48 -12.37
C ALA A 145 5.73 -1.91 -13.60
N GLU A 146 5.83 -1.06 -14.60
CA GLU A 146 6.70 -1.28 -15.78
C GLU A 146 8.15 -1.54 -15.34
N TYR A 147 8.63 -0.77 -14.36
CA TYR A 147 9.97 -0.99 -13.79
C TYR A 147 10.10 -2.35 -13.09
N ALA A 148 9.11 -2.74 -12.28
CA ALA A 148 9.10 -4.06 -11.62
C ALA A 148 9.07 -5.21 -12.64
N ILE A 149 8.29 -5.05 -13.72
CA ILE A 149 8.22 -6.02 -14.82
C ILE A 149 9.60 -6.13 -15.50
N ALA A 150 10.19 -5.00 -15.89
CA ALA A 150 11.50 -4.98 -16.54
C ALA A 150 12.59 -5.63 -15.68
N LYS A 151 12.58 -5.35 -14.37
CA LYS A 151 13.50 -5.96 -13.41
C LYS A 151 13.30 -7.47 -13.30
N ALA A 152 12.07 -7.94 -13.17
CA ALA A 152 11.77 -9.37 -13.10
C ALA A 152 12.24 -10.09 -14.37
N LEU A 153 11.98 -9.54 -15.55
CA LEU A 153 12.43 -10.11 -16.81
C LEU A 153 13.97 -10.15 -16.94
N ARG A 154 14.66 -9.08 -16.53
CA ARG A 154 16.14 -9.04 -16.46
C ARG A 154 16.68 -10.16 -15.57
N ASP A 155 16.05 -10.38 -14.42
CA ASP A 155 16.44 -11.37 -13.43
C ASP A 155 15.92 -12.79 -13.80
N LYS A 156 15.34 -12.96 -15.00
CA LYS A 156 14.77 -14.20 -15.54
C LYS A 156 13.69 -14.82 -14.65
N GLN A 157 12.93 -13.97 -13.98
CA GLN A 157 11.77 -14.32 -13.17
C GLN A 157 10.48 -14.02 -13.94
N ARG A 158 9.39 -14.68 -13.56
CA ARG A 158 8.05 -14.27 -13.99
C ARG A 158 7.52 -13.15 -13.10
N VAL A 159 6.64 -12.35 -13.69
CA VAL A 159 5.88 -11.31 -13.00
C VAL A 159 4.40 -11.47 -13.32
N ILE A 160 3.56 -11.34 -12.28
CA ILE A 160 2.12 -11.31 -12.42
C ILE A 160 1.64 -9.87 -12.20
N TYR A 161 0.83 -9.35 -13.12
CA TYR A 161 0.14 -8.08 -12.98
C TYR A 161 -1.36 -8.33 -12.81
N THR A 162 -1.87 -8.01 -11.63
CA THR A 162 -3.29 -8.22 -11.30
C THR A 162 -4.08 -6.93 -11.42
N THR A 163 -5.34 -7.07 -11.86
CA THR A 163 -6.30 -5.97 -12.01
C THR A 163 -7.65 -6.37 -11.41
N PRO A 164 -8.46 -5.42 -10.91
CA PRO A 164 -9.74 -5.73 -10.26
C PRO A 164 -10.83 -6.15 -11.25
N ILE A 165 -10.73 -5.82 -12.54
CA ILE A 165 -11.76 -6.12 -13.53
C ILE A 165 -11.16 -6.50 -14.88
N LYS A 166 -11.86 -7.37 -15.61
CA LYS A 166 -11.44 -7.89 -16.93
C LYS A 166 -11.15 -6.79 -17.95
N ALA A 167 -11.95 -5.72 -17.94
CA ALA A 167 -11.78 -4.60 -18.86
C ALA A 167 -10.40 -3.93 -18.68
N LEU A 168 -9.96 -3.75 -17.43
CA LEU A 168 -8.62 -3.22 -17.12
C LEU A 168 -7.52 -4.23 -17.47
N SER A 169 -7.75 -5.53 -17.26
CA SER A 169 -6.80 -6.57 -17.70
C SER A 169 -6.57 -6.49 -19.21
N ASN A 170 -7.63 -6.36 -20.00
CA ASN A 170 -7.55 -6.25 -21.46
C ASN A 170 -6.86 -4.97 -21.91
N GLN A 171 -7.11 -3.85 -21.22
CA GLN A 171 -6.41 -2.59 -21.49
C GLN A 171 -4.92 -2.74 -21.22
N LYS A 172 -4.55 -3.21 -20.03
CA LYS A 172 -3.15 -3.41 -19.62
C LYS A 172 -2.42 -4.42 -20.48
N TYR A 173 -3.12 -5.44 -20.98
CA TYR A 173 -2.58 -6.38 -21.96
C TYR A 173 -2.17 -5.70 -23.26
N ARG A 174 -2.99 -4.79 -23.80
CA ARG A 174 -2.62 -4.05 -25.01
C ARG A 174 -1.43 -3.14 -24.74
N GLU A 175 -1.49 -2.36 -23.66
CA GLU A 175 -0.41 -1.43 -23.26
C GLU A 175 0.92 -2.17 -23.09
N PHE A 176 0.96 -3.23 -22.28
CA PHE A 176 2.21 -3.97 -22.02
C PHE A 176 2.67 -4.83 -23.19
N SER A 177 1.78 -5.27 -24.09
CA SER A 177 2.20 -6.00 -25.30
C SER A 177 2.93 -5.09 -26.31
N GLU A 178 2.77 -3.78 -26.21
CA GLU A 178 3.54 -2.81 -27.00
C GLU A 178 4.95 -2.59 -26.42
N GLU A 179 5.11 -2.74 -25.10
CA GLU A 179 6.35 -2.41 -24.38
C GLU A 179 7.23 -3.63 -24.09
N PHE A 180 6.64 -4.79 -23.79
CA PHE A 180 7.36 -5.99 -23.35
C PHE A 180 7.16 -7.15 -24.33
N PRO A 181 8.20 -7.98 -24.55
CA PRO A 181 8.07 -9.20 -25.33
C PRO A 181 7.30 -10.27 -24.53
N GLU A 182 6.50 -11.08 -25.24
CA GLU A 182 5.84 -12.26 -24.67
C GLU A 182 5.01 -11.95 -23.42
N VAL A 183 3.91 -11.20 -23.60
CA VAL A 183 2.90 -10.93 -22.56
C VAL A 183 1.74 -11.92 -22.69
N GLY A 184 1.30 -12.44 -21.55
CA GLY A 184 0.14 -13.32 -21.43
C GLY A 184 -1.05 -12.63 -20.77
N LEU A 185 -2.24 -13.13 -21.05
CA LEU A 185 -3.50 -12.67 -20.46
C LEU A 185 -4.28 -13.87 -19.94
N LEU A 186 -4.65 -13.86 -18.66
CA LEU A 186 -5.54 -14.85 -18.08
C LEU A 186 -6.73 -14.15 -17.41
N THR A 187 -7.90 -14.32 -17.99
CA THR A 187 -9.17 -13.86 -17.44
C THR A 187 -10.13 -15.05 -17.38
N GLY A 188 -11.28 -14.88 -16.73
CA GLY A 188 -12.32 -15.91 -16.73
C GLY A 188 -12.83 -16.29 -18.13
N ASP A 189 -12.65 -15.42 -19.13
CA ASP A 189 -13.20 -15.61 -20.48
C ASP A 189 -12.13 -15.97 -21.52
N ALA A 190 -10.88 -15.57 -21.29
CA ALA A 190 -9.79 -15.72 -22.26
C ALA A 190 -8.48 -16.08 -21.57
N THR A 191 -7.74 -17.00 -22.20
CA THR A 191 -6.37 -17.36 -21.83
C THR A 191 -5.48 -17.23 -23.05
N ILE A 192 -4.47 -16.38 -22.97
CA ILE A 192 -3.52 -16.05 -24.05
C ILE A 192 -2.12 -16.18 -23.47
N ASN A 193 -1.24 -16.89 -24.17
CA ASN A 193 0.18 -17.07 -23.85
C ASN A 193 0.51 -17.28 -22.36
N ILE A 194 0.04 -18.39 -21.78
CA ILE A 194 0.28 -18.71 -20.36
C ILE A 194 1.76 -18.92 -19.99
N ASN A 195 2.62 -19.15 -20.98
CA ASN A 195 4.05 -19.37 -20.80
C ASN A 195 4.86 -18.07 -20.85
N ALA A 196 4.20 -16.93 -21.06
CA ALA A 196 4.79 -15.61 -21.00
C ALA A 196 5.51 -15.33 -19.67
N GLY A 197 6.56 -14.50 -19.76
CA GLY A 197 7.27 -13.99 -18.59
C GLY A 197 6.43 -12.96 -17.81
N VAL A 198 5.57 -12.22 -18.51
CA VAL A 198 4.63 -11.25 -17.95
C VAL A 198 3.22 -11.80 -18.07
N LEU A 199 2.54 -12.04 -16.96
CA LEU A 199 1.17 -12.55 -16.95
C LEU A 199 0.22 -11.50 -16.38
N ILE A 200 -0.69 -11.01 -17.20
CA ILE A 200 -1.76 -10.11 -16.77
C ILE A 200 -2.99 -10.94 -16.46
N MET A 201 -3.58 -10.73 -15.30
CA MET A 201 -4.77 -11.47 -14.90
C MET A 201 -5.70 -10.68 -13.99
N THR A 202 -6.92 -11.18 -13.76
CA THR A 202 -7.75 -10.67 -12.67
C THR A 202 -7.35 -11.32 -11.35
N THR A 203 -7.65 -10.65 -10.23
CA THR A 203 -7.32 -11.17 -8.89
C THR A 203 -8.00 -12.53 -8.62
N GLU A 204 -9.20 -12.78 -9.14
CA GLU A 204 -9.89 -14.08 -9.02
C GLU A 204 -9.12 -15.21 -9.73
N ILE A 205 -8.47 -14.91 -10.85
CA ILE A 205 -7.67 -15.90 -11.57
C ILE A 205 -6.40 -16.23 -10.77
N LEU A 206 -5.74 -15.22 -10.19
CA LEU A 206 -4.62 -15.43 -9.28
C LEU A 206 -5.04 -16.31 -8.09
N GLN A 207 -6.14 -15.96 -7.41
CA GLN A 207 -6.69 -16.73 -6.30
C GLN A 207 -6.95 -18.19 -6.70
N SER A 208 -7.58 -18.42 -7.85
CA SER A 208 -7.83 -19.78 -8.35
C SER A 208 -6.54 -20.55 -8.62
N MET A 209 -5.51 -19.89 -9.17
CA MET A 209 -4.20 -20.50 -9.40
C MET A 209 -3.48 -20.88 -8.09
N LEU A 210 -3.63 -20.05 -7.05
CA LEU A 210 -3.08 -20.31 -5.72
C LEU A 210 -3.77 -21.52 -5.07
N TYR A 211 -5.11 -21.58 -5.08
CA TYR A 211 -5.85 -22.73 -4.55
C TYR A 211 -5.54 -24.04 -5.27
N ARG A 212 -5.27 -23.98 -6.58
CA ARG A 212 -4.92 -25.16 -7.38
C ARG A 212 -3.45 -25.55 -7.27
N GLY A 213 -2.61 -24.77 -6.59
CA GLY A 213 -1.17 -25.01 -6.49
C GLY A 213 -0.47 -25.00 -7.85
N SER A 214 -0.83 -24.05 -8.73
CA SER A 214 -0.27 -23.94 -10.09
C SER A 214 1.25 -23.88 -10.08
N SER A 215 1.91 -24.65 -10.94
CA SER A 215 3.37 -24.66 -11.05
C SER A 215 3.95 -23.32 -11.50
N ILE A 216 3.15 -22.48 -12.17
CA ILE A 216 3.54 -21.13 -12.61
C ILE A 216 4.00 -20.28 -11.43
N MET A 217 3.37 -20.43 -10.25
CA MET A 217 3.72 -19.67 -9.05
C MET A 217 5.15 -19.89 -8.56
N ARG A 218 5.81 -20.99 -8.95
CA ARG A 218 7.19 -21.29 -8.54
C ARG A 218 8.23 -20.39 -9.20
N GLU A 219 7.89 -19.81 -10.36
CA GLU A 219 8.78 -18.96 -11.15
C GLU A 219 8.51 -17.46 -10.92
N VAL A 220 7.48 -17.12 -10.14
CA VAL A 220 7.06 -15.74 -9.90
C VAL A 220 7.98 -15.08 -8.88
N GLY A 221 8.68 -14.02 -9.30
CA GLY A 221 9.46 -13.17 -8.40
C GLY A 221 8.67 -11.98 -7.87
N TRP A 222 7.77 -11.44 -8.69
CA TRP A 222 7.02 -10.22 -8.40
C TRP A 222 5.53 -10.37 -8.72
N VAL A 223 4.69 -9.82 -7.84
CA VAL A 223 3.26 -9.64 -8.10
C VAL A 223 2.91 -8.17 -7.95
N VAL A 224 2.33 -7.59 -9.00
CA VAL A 224 1.79 -6.23 -9.00
C VAL A 224 0.29 -6.31 -8.75
N PHE A 225 -0.16 -5.53 -7.77
CA PHE A 225 -1.55 -5.40 -7.37
C PHE A 225 -2.05 -4.00 -7.74
N ASP A 226 -2.68 -3.90 -8.91
CA ASP A 226 -3.22 -2.63 -9.40
C ASP A 226 -4.57 -2.29 -8.76
N GLU A 227 -4.79 -1.03 -8.43
CA GLU A 227 -6.02 -0.57 -7.79
C GLU A 227 -6.35 -1.32 -6.47
N ILE A 228 -5.34 -1.61 -5.63
CA ILE A 228 -5.48 -2.39 -4.37
C ILE A 228 -6.53 -1.85 -3.39
N HIS A 229 -6.92 -0.58 -3.51
CA HIS A 229 -8.00 0.01 -2.70
C HIS A 229 -9.38 -0.61 -2.96
N TYR A 230 -9.55 -1.37 -4.06
CA TYR A 230 -10.73 -2.22 -4.27
C TYR A 230 -10.84 -3.37 -3.27
N MET A 231 -9.81 -3.64 -2.45
CA MET A 231 -9.90 -4.58 -1.33
C MET A 231 -10.99 -4.19 -0.31
N ARG A 232 -11.40 -2.91 -0.27
CA ARG A 232 -12.52 -2.46 0.58
C ARG A 232 -13.90 -2.81 0.03
N ASP A 233 -13.98 -3.38 -1.18
CA ASP A 233 -15.24 -3.81 -1.76
C ASP A 233 -15.87 -4.91 -0.88
N PRO A 234 -17.12 -4.76 -0.43
CA PRO A 234 -17.73 -5.68 0.53
C PRO A 234 -17.98 -7.08 -0.02
N GLU A 235 -18.05 -7.25 -1.35
CA GLU A 235 -18.33 -8.53 -1.99
C GLU A 235 -17.06 -9.19 -2.52
N ARG A 236 -16.18 -8.39 -3.12
CA ARG A 236 -14.99 -8.86 -3.85
C ARG A 236 -13.68 -8.62 -3.12
N GLY A 237 -13.68 -7.83 -2.04
CA GLY A 237 -12.50 -7.51 -1.25
C GLY A 237 -11.81 -8.74 -0.66
N VAL A 238 -12.59 -9.75 -0.26
CA VAL A 238 -12.09 -11.02 0.27
C VAL A 238 -11.12 -11.74 -0.68
N VAL A 239 -11.33 -11.61 -1.99
CA VAL A 239 -10.47 -12.24 -3.02
C VAL A 239 -9.05 -11.68 -2.94
N TRP A 240 -8.90 -10.39 -2.65
CA TRP A 240 -7.61 -9.74 -2.49
C TRP A 240 -6.90 -10.21 -1.22
N GLU A 241 -7.62 -10.20 -0.10
CA GLU A 241 -7.06 -10.63 1.19
C GLU A 241 -6.60 -12.09 1.14
N GLU A 242 -7.44 -12.99 0.64
CA GLU A 242 -7.08 -14.41 0.51
C GLU A 242 -5.91 -14.62 -0.45
N SER A 243 -5.85 -13.88 -1.57
CA SER A 243 -4.73 -13.97 -2.50
C SER A 243 -3.41 -13.57 -1.82
N LEU A 244 -3.41 -12.51 -1.01
CA LEU A 244 -2.23 -12.06 -0.26
C LEU A 244 -1.79 -13.10 0.76
N VAL A 245 -2.72 -13.65 1.54
CA VAL A 245 -2.42 -14.68 2.55
C VAL A 245 -1.86 -15.96 1.92
N LEU A 246 -2.33 -16.33 0.72
CA LEU A 246 -1.91 -17.55 0.04
C LEU A 246 -0.61 -17.39 -0.77
N LEU A 247 -0.17 -16.16 -1.03
CA LEU A 247 1.05 -15.92 -1.78
C LEU A 247 2.29 -16.38 -0.99
N PRO A 248 3.25 -17.06 -1.63
CA PRO A 248 4.47 -17.49 -0.94
C PRO A 248 5.32 -16.31 -0.47
N ASP A 249 5.95 -16.46 0.70
CA ASP A 249 6.83 -15.42 1.24
C ASP A 249 7.98 -15.08 0.30
N CYS A 250 8.47 -15.99 -0.54
CA CYS A 250 9.57 -15.68 -1.45
C CYS A 250 9.24 -14.57 -2.50
N VAL A 251 7.96 -14.28 -2.73
CA VAL A 251 7.48 -13.28 -3.70
C VAL A 251 7.65 -11.86 -3.14
N ARG A 252 7.85 -10.88 -4.04
CA ARG A 252 7.80 -9.45 -3.71
C ARG A 252 6.60 -8.77 -4.34
N PHE A 253 6.16 -7.68 -3.72
CA PHE A 253 4.90 -7.04 -4.08
C PHE A 253 5.08 -5.58 -4.47
N VAL A 254 4.34 -5.16 -5.48
CA VAL A 254 4.10 -3.74 -5.80
C VAL A 254 2.61 -3.48 -5.70
N PHE A 255 2.19 -2.69 -4.73
CA PHE A 255 0.78 -2.31 -4.55
C PHE A 255 0.55 -0.91 -5.10
N LEU A 256 -0.36 -0.76 -6.05
CA LEU A 256 -0.73 0.53 -6.62
C LEU A 256 -2.12 0.93 -6.10
N SER A 257 -2.20 2.02 -5.35
CA SER A 257 -3.44 2.50 -4.76
C SER A 257 -3.72 3.94 -5.17
N ALA A 258 -5.00 4.30 -5.26
CA ALA A 258 -5.42 5.68 -5.06
C ALA A 258 -4.99 6.17 -3.66
N THR A 259 -5.07 7.47 -3.41
CA THR A 259 -4.72 8.08 -2.13
C THR A 259 -5.56 7.47 -0.99
N THR A 260 -4.89 6.77 -0.08
CA THR A 260 -5.54 6.02 1.02
C THR A 260 -4.92 6.41 2.37
N PRO A 261 -5.71 6.83 3.38
CA PRO A 261 -5.17 7.34 4.64
C PRO A 261 -4.51 6.27 5.53
N ASN A 262 -4.87 4.99 5.36
CA ASN A 262 -4.34 3.88 6.17
C ASN A 262 -3.29 3.04 5.42
N ALA A 263 -2.55 3.64 4.48
CA ALA A 263 -1.50 2.95 3.73
C ALA A 263 -0.41 2.34 4.63
N ARG A 264 -0.07 3.02 5.75
CA ARG A 264 0.86 2.49 6.77
C ARG A 264 0.38 1.17 7.37
N GLN A 265 -0.87 1.12 7.84
CA GLN A 265 -1.44 -0.09 8.45
C GLN A 265 -1.44 -1.27 7.48
N PHE A 266 -1.72 -1.01 6.20
CA PHE A 266 -1.63 -2.03 5.17
C PHE A 266 -0.19 -2.58 5.05
N ALA A 267 0.82 -1.71 5.00
CA ALA A 267 2.21 -2.16 4.93
C ALA A 267 2.65 -2.91 6.21
N GLU A 268 2.17 -2.52 7.38
CA GLU A 268 2.40 -3.27 8.64
C GLU A 268 1.83 -4.68 8.55
N TRP A 269 0.61 -4.81 8.03
CA TRP A 269 -0.03 -6.11 7.82
C TRP A 269 0.74 -6.99 6.83
N ILE A 270 1.17 -6.43 5.68
CA ILE A 270 2.00 -7.17 4.71
C ILE A 270 3.34 -7.58 5.32
N ALA A 271 3.97 -6.70 6.09
CA ALA A 271 5.25 -7.00 6.72
C ALA A 271 5.13 -8.08 7.79
N PHE A 272 4.02 -8.10 8.51
CA PHE A 272 3.66 -9.17 9.45
C PHE A 272 3.39 -10.49 8.71
N LEU A 273 2.57 -10.46 7.65
CA LEU A 273 2.11 -11.64 6.93
C LEU A 273 3.26 -12.41 6.26
N HIS A 274 4.18 -11.71 5.60
CA HIS A 274 5.26 -12.32 4.82
C HIS A 274 6.64 -12.23 5.49
N ALA A 275 6.69 -11.76 6.74
CA ALA A 275 7.92 -11.53 7.50
C ALA A 275 8.99 -10.75 6.70
N GLN A 276 8.58 -9.70 5.96
CA GLN A 276 9.44 -8.93 5.06
C GLN A 276 9.18 -7.43 5.10
N PRO A 277 10.19 -6.58 4.80
CA PRO A 277 9.96 -5.15 4.74
C PRO A 277 8.93 -4.75 3.68
N CYS A 278 8.00 -3.88 4.03
CA CYS A 278 7.03 -3.29 3.12
C CYS A 278 7.08 -1.76 3.22
N HIS A 279 7.42 -1.11 2.11
CA HIS A 279 7.54 0.33 2.01
C HIS A 279 6.19 0.97 1.72
N VAL A 280 6.00 2.20 2.17
CA VAL A 280 4.87 3.06 1.80
C VAL A 280 5.43 4.34 1.22
N VAL A 281 5.12 4.59 -0.05
CA VAL A 281 5.44 5.82 -0.74
C VAL A 281 4.13 6.53 -1.07
N THR A 282 3.91 7.70 -0.47
CA THR A 282 2.67 8.47 -0.64
C THR A 282 2.94 9.81 -1.28
N THR A 283 2.07 10.24 -2.18
CA THR A 283 2.05 11.63 -2.67
C THR A 283 0.62 12.11 -2.91
N ASP A 284 0.35 13.32 -2.47
CA ASP A 284 -0.90 14.05 -2.75
C ASP A 284 -0.75 14.98 -3.96
N THR A 285 0.40 14.95 -4.63
CA THR A 285 0.66 15.83 -5.77
C THR A 285 -0.08 15.32 -7.00
N ARG A 286 -0.89 16.18 -7.62
CA ARG A 286 -1.55 15.89 -8.90
C ARG A 286 -0.83 16.62 -10.04
N PRO A 287 -0.40 15.92 -11.11
CA PRO A 287 0.28 16.56 -12.24
C PRO A 287 -0.57 17.64 -12.95
N VAL A 288 -1.89 17.43 -13.00
CA VAL A 288 -2.86 18.39 -13.55
C VAL A 288 -3.81 18.82 -12.44
N PRO A 289 -3.66 20.03 -11.87
CA PRO A 289 -4.52 20.51 -10.80
C PRO A 289 -5.99 20.64 -11.24
N LEU A 290 -6.91 20.31 -10.32
CA LEU A 290 -8.34 20.38 -10.58
C LEU A 290 -8.95 21.72 -10.15
N ARG A 291 -10.02 22.09 -10.85
CA ARG A 291 -10.95 23.17 -10.49
C ARG A 291 -12.33 22.58 -10.37
N HIS A 292 -12.91 22.67 -9.18
CA HIS A 292 -14.23 22.15 -8.89
C HIS A 292 -15.25 23.28 -9.03
N TYR A 293 -16.30 23.02 -9.80
CA TYR A 293 -17.39 23.96 -10.00
C TYR A 293 -18.70 23.38 -9.50
N MET A 294 -19.59 24.23 -9.00
CA MET A 294 -20.99 23.90 -8.71
C MET A 294 -21.91 24.57 -9.71
N TYR A 295 -22.92 23.83 -10.18
CA TYR A 295 -24.00 24.35 -10.99
C TYR A 295 -25.32 24.22 -10.21
N PRO A 296 -25.80 25.29 -9.56
CA PRO A 296 -27.07 25.23 -8.84
C PRO A 296 -28.23 25.08 -9.84
N ILE A 297 -29.23 24.27 -9.47
CA ILE A 297 -30.44 24.10 -10.29
C ILE A 297 -31.14 25.46 -10.42
N GLY A 298 -31.41 25.88 -11.65
CA GLY A 298 -31.99 27.21 -11.94
C GLY A 298 -30.98 28.36 -11.91
N GLY A 299 -29.69 28.09 -11.74
CA GLY A 299 -28.64 29.10 -11.77
C GLY A 299 -28.23 29.51 -13.18
N ASP A 300 -27.59 30.67 -13.27
CA ASP A 300 -27.16 31.28 -14.54
C ASP A 300 -25.78 30.82 -15.03
N GLY A 301 -25.10 29.91 -14.31
CA GLY A 301 -23.77 29.44 -14.70
C GLY A 301 -23.06 28.58 -13.67
N LEU A 302 -21.79 28.26 -13.97
CA LEU A 302 -20.89 27.48 -13.12
C LEU A 302 -20.16 28.40 -12.14
N TYR A 303 -20.11 28.00 -10.88
CA TYR A 303 -19.41 28.73 -9.81
C TYR A 303 -18.21 27.93 -9.34
N LEU A 304 -17.01 28.53 -9.40
CA LEU A 304 -15.78 27.90 -8.89
C LEU A 304 -15.87 27.81 -7.37
N VAL A 305 -15.79 26.59 -6.82
CA VAL A 305 -15.85 26.35 -5.36
C VAL A 305 -14.51 25.97 -4.76
N LEU A 306 -13.69 25.25 -5.50
CA LEU A 306 -12.36 24.83 -5.06
C LEU A 306 -11.40 24.91 -6.23
N ASN A 307 -10.29 25.60 -6.04
CA ASN A 307 -9.14 25.53 -6.90
C ASN A 307 -8.02 24.88 -6.09
N GLU A 308 -7.54 23.70 -6.50
CA GLU A 308 -6.53 22.97 -5.73
C GLU A 308 -5.25 23.79 -5.47
N VAL A 309 -4.95 24.78 -6.32
CA VAL A 309 -3.80 25.69 -6.14
C VAL A 309 -4.12 26.89 -5.25
N ALA A 310 -5.34 27.43 -5.35
CA ALA A 310 -5.73 28.69 -4.69
C ALA A 310 -6.63 28.50 -3.45
N GLY A 311 -6.96 27.26 -3.10
CA GLY A 311 -7.85 26.92 -2.00
C GLY A 311 -9.33 27.10 -2.31
N ILE A 312 -10.15 26.98 -1.26
CA ILE A 312 -11.61 27.15 -1.32
C ILE A 312 -11.91 28.59 -1.72
N GLN A 313 -12.75 28.75 -2.74
CA GLN A 313 -13.23 30.04 -3.20
C GLN A 313 -14.58 30.33 -2.52
N VAL A 314 -14.67 31.47 -1.85
CA VAL A 314 -15.88 31.92 -1.13
C VAL A 314 -16.63 33.01 -1.93
N ASP A 315 -16.07 33.45 -3.06
CA ASP A 315 -16.68 34.47 -3.90
C ASP A 315 -17.52 33.84 -5.02
N PHE A 316 -18.85 33.82 -4.83
CA PHE A 316 -19.83 33.31 -5.78
C PHE A 316 -20.38 34.39 -6.73
N ARG A 317 -19.73 35.56 -6.84
CA ARG A 317 -20.30 36.70 -7.59
C ARG A 317 -20.15 36.61 -9.11
N LEU A 318 -19.25 35.76 -9.62
CA LEU A 318 -18.92 35.68 -11.04
C LEU A 318 -19.18 34.28 -11.59
N PRO A 319 -20.38 33.99 -12.12
CA PRO A 319 -20.65 32.73 -12.81
C PRO A 319 -19.92 32.68 -14.16
N ILE A 320 -19.29 31.54 -14.46
CA ILE A 320 -18.90 31.23 -15.83
C ILE A 320 -20.19 30.86 -16.58
N ARG A 321 -20.65 31.74 -17.46
CA ARG A 321 -21.81 31.49 -18.32
C ARG A 321 -21.42 30.48 -19.38
N LEU A 322 -22.09 29.34 -19.40
CA LEU A 322 -22.00 28.41 -20.53
C LEU A 322 -22.64 29.11 -21.74
N ALA A 323 -21.90 29.25 -22.83
CA ALA A 323 -22.44 29.77 -24.08
C ALA A 323 -23.63 28.89 -24.48
N ARG A 324 -24.83 29.48 -24.56
CA ARG A 324 -26.01 28.79 -25.11
C ARG A 324 -25.70 28.51 -26.59
N GLN A 325 -25.62 27.23 -26.96
CA GLN A 325 -25.74 26.81 -28.36
C GLN A 325 -27.18 27.02 -28.84
#